data_AF-A0A2S2PTK7-F1
#
_entry.id   AF-A0A2S2PTK7-F1
#
_cell.length_a   1.000
_cell.length_b   1.000
_cell.length_c   1.000
_cell.angle_alpha   90.00
_cell.angle_beta   90.00
_cell.angle_gamma   90.00
#
_symmetry.space_group_name_H-M   'P 1'
#
loop_
_entity.id
_entity.type
_entity.pdbx_description
1 polymer ?
#
loop_
_entity_poly.entity_id
_entity_poly.type
_entity_poly.pdbx_seq_one_letter_code
_entity_poly.pdbx_strand_id
1 'polypeptide(L)'
;KDSQDSFIVFGESVDVMQQHLEQLKNRGDPIQPFILIVGTIFSHIEILVYFDSIMYKVHSILRAIEVCYKIFHLFNLEYPCQSSIVWLFVQLLFWCNISI
;
A
#
# COMPACT_ATOMS: atom_id res chain seq x y z
N LYS A 1 -13.17 -8.04 1.56
CA LYS A 1 -12.17 -8.97 2.14
C LYS A 1 -10.91 -8.96 1.27
N ASP A 2 -11.05 -9.00 -0.06
CA ASP A 2 -9.93 -9.02 -1.01
C ASP A 2 -9.22 -7.67 -1.25
N SER A 3 -9.88 -6.52 -1.03
CA SER A 3 -9.26 -5.19 -1.19
C SER A 3 -8.31 -4.80 -0.04
N GLN A 4 -8.52 -5.38 1.16
CA GLN A 4 -7.64 -5.15 2.32
C GLN A 4 -6.28 -5.84 2.13
N ASP A 5 -6.20 -6.85 1.27
CA ASP A 5 -4.94 -7.57 1.00
C ASP A 5 -4.04 -6.86 -0.03
N SER A 6 -4.48 -5.74 -0.63
CA SER A 6 -3.75 -5.09 -1.73
C SER A 6 -3.71 -3.56 -1.69
N PHE A 7 -4.43 -2.91 -0.77
CA PHE A 7 -4.41 -1.45 -0.59
C PHE A 7 -3.75 -1.06 0.72
N ILE A 8 -4.33 -1.47 1.86
CA ILE A 8 -3.80 -1.24 3.20
C ILE A 8 -3.89 -2.56 3.99
N VAL A 9 -2.74 -3.08 4.40
CA VAL A 9 -2.60 -4.29 5.23
C VAL A 9 -2.30 -3.88 6.67
N PHE A 10 -3.06 -4.43 7.62
CA PHE A 10 -2.85 -4.20 9.05
C PHE A 10 -2.15 -5.39 9.69
N GLY A 11 -1.11 -5.13 10.48
CA GLY A 11 -0.38 -6.14 11.23
C GLY A 11 -0.07 -5.69 12.64
N GLU A 12 -0.22 -6.59 13.60
CA GLU A 12 0.10 -6.30 15.01
C GLU A 12 1.62 -6.22 15.25
N SER A 13 2.41 -6.94 14.43
CA SER A 13 3.87 -6.98 14.51
C SER A 13 4.51 -7.08 13.13
N VAL A 14 5.83 -6.84 13.09
CA VAL A 14 6.66 -6.99 11.90
C VAL A 14 6.66 -8.43 11.40
N ASP A 15 6.64 -9.43 12.30
CA ASP A 15 6.62 -10.85 11.94
C ASP A 15 5.37 -11.23 11.13
N VAL A 16 4.19 -10.75 11.54
CA VAL A 16 2.93 -11.01 10.79
C VAL A 16 3.02 -10.41 9.38
N MET A 17 3.68 -9.27 9.23
CA MET A 17 3.89 -8.65 7.92
C MET A 17 4.91 -9.40 7.07
N GLN A 18 5.97 -9.94 7.67
CA GLN A 18 6.93 -10.79 6.95
C GLN A 18 6.24 -12.05 6.43
N GLN A 19 5.40 -12.70 7.24
CA GLN A 19 4.62 -13.86 6.79
C GLN A 19 3.67 -13.50 5.64
N HIS A 20 3.03 -12.34 5.70
CA HIS A 20 2.17 -11.86 4.61
C HIS A 20 2.98 -11.64 3.32
N LEU A 21 4.16 -11.02 3.42
CA LEU A 21 5.05 -10.83 2.28
C LEU A 21 5.55 -12.15 1.69
N GLU A 22 5.88 -13.13 2.53
CA GLU A 22 6.25 -14.48 2.07
C GLU A 22 5.09 -15.16 1.34
N GLN A 23 3.86 -15.03 1.84
CA GLN A 23 2.67 -15.55 1.15
C GLN A 23 2.48 -14.90 -0.21
N LEU A 24 2.68 -13.59 -0.33
CA LEU A 24 2.61 -12.88 -1.62
C LEU A 24 3.71 -13.34 -2.57
N LYS A 25 4.95 -13.46 -2.09
CA LYS A 25 6.09 -13.96 -2.89
C LYS A 25 5.86 -15.38 -3.39
N ASN A 26 5.28 -16.26 -2.56
CA ASN A 26 4.99 -17.64 -2.92
C ASN A 26 3.89 -17.79 -3.99
N ARG A 27 3.06 -16.76 -4.21
CA ARG A 27 2.06 -16.77 -5.31
C ARG A 27 2.71 -16.59 -6.68
N GLY A 28 3.93 -16.03 -6.74
CA GLY A 28 4.66 -15.81 -7.99
C GLY A 28 4.21 -14.60 -8.80
N ASP A 29 3.16 -13.90 -8.36
CA ASP A 29 2.68 -12.67 -8.99
C ASP A 29 3.53 -11.45 -8.60
N PRO A 30 3.66 -10.44 -9.48
CA PRO A 30 4.28 -9.17 -9.13
C PRO A 30 3.55 -8.51 -7.96
N ILE A 31 4.29 -8.22 -6.89
CA ILE A 31 3.74 -7.53 -5.72
C ILE A 31 3.67 -6.04 -6.02
N GLN A 32 2.47 -5.53 -6.24
CA GLN A 32 2.24 -4.11 -6.47
C GLN A 32 2.47 -3.29 -5.18
N PRO A 33 2.80 -1.99 -5.29
CA PRO A 33 2.93 -1.12 -4.13
C PRO A 33 1.68 -1.14 -3.25
N PHE A 34 1.88 -1.28 -1.94
CA PHE A 34 0.79 -1.24 -0.97
C PHE A 34 1.24 -0.63 0.36
N ILE A 35 0.26 -0.27 1.17
CA ILE A 35 0.48 0.40 2.46
C ILE A 35 0.40 -0.66 3.57
N LEU A 36 1.34 -0.62 4.50
CA LEU A 36 1.30 -1.43 5.72
C LEU A 36 1.16 -0.53 6.93
N ILE A 37 0.28 -0.91 7.83
CA ILE A 37 0.11 -0.26 9.12
C ILE A 37 0.45 -1.30 10.18
N VAL A 38 1.54 -1.05 10.90
CA VAL A 38 2.08 -1.98 11.91
C VAL A 38 1.91 -1.39 13.29
N GLY A 39 1.36 -2.18 14.21
CA GLY A 39 1.21 -1.80 15.60
C GLY A 39 -0.18 -2.14 16.14
N THR A 40 -0.38 -1.84 17.41
CA THR A 40 -1.60 -2.10 18.15
C THR A 40 -2.04 -0.82 18.86
N ILE A 41 -3.24 -0.81 19.44
CA ILE A 41 -3.68 0.29 20.30
C ILE A 41 -2.77 0.51 21.53
N PHE A 42 -1.97 -0.50 21.89
CA PHE A 42 -1.05 -0.47 23.03
C PHE A 42 0.42 -0.25 22.61
N SER A 43 0.72 -0.20 21.31
CA SER A 43 2.07 -0.04 20.78
C SER A 43 2.13 1.10 19.77
N HIS A 44 3.35 1.52 19.41
CA HIS A 44 3.51 2.58 18.42
C HIS A 44 3.01 2.12 17.05
N ILE A 45 2.17 2.94 16.42
CA ILE A 45 1.65 2.70 15.07
C ILE A 45 2.64 3.25 14.05
N GLU A 46 3.15 2.39 13.19
CA GLU A 46 4.00 2.74 12.07
C GLU A 46 3.23 2.61 10.75
N ILE A 47 3.46 3.55 9.85
CA ILE A 47 2.87 3.55 8.50
C ILE A 47 4.02 3.39 7.52
N LEU A 48 3.96 2.33 6.73
CA LEU A 48 5.00 1.93 5.80
C LEU A 48 4.39 1.81 4.39
N VAL A 49 5.18 2.11 3.37
CA VAL A 49 4.88 1.78 1.98
C VAL A 49 5.83 0.67 1.57
N TYR A 50 5.31 -0.46 1.10
CA TYR A 50 6.12 -1.52 0.53
C TYR A 50 6.21 -1.34 -0.99
N PHE A 51 7.44 -1.34 -1.51
CA PHE A 51 7.70 -1.40 -2.94
C PHE A 51 9.08 -2.02 -3.19
N ASP A 52 9.15 -2.95 -4.12
CA ASP A 52 10.39 -3.60 -4.57
C ASP A 52 11.27 -4.13 -3.42
N SER A 53 10.66 -4.88 -2.50
CA SER A 53 11.32 -5.43 -1.30
C SER A 53 11.84 -4.40 -0.29
N ILE A 54 11.51 -3.12 -0.45
CA ILE A 54 11.87 -2.03 0.46
C ILE A 54 10.62 -1.54 1.19
N MET A 55 10.76 -1.24 2.49
CA MET A 55 9.71 -0.63 3.31
C MET A 55 10.07 0.83 3.62
N TYR A 56 9.26 1.77 3.12
CA TYR A 56 9.45 3.20 3.32
C TYR A 56 8.54 3.70 4.44
N LYS A 57 9.13 4.16 5.55
CA LYS A 57 8.36 4.74 6.65
C LYS A 57 7.86 6.14 6.29
N VAL A 58 6.59 6.40 6.55
CA VAL A 58 5.95 7.71 6.35
C VAL A 58 5.15 8.14 7.57
N HIS A 59 4.82 9.43 7.65
CA HIS A 59 4.22 10.03 8.84
C HIS A 59 2.68 10.05 8.85
N SER A 60 2.03 9.73 7.73
CA SER A 60 0.56 9.71 7.64
C SER A 60 0.06 8.77 6.55
N ILE A 61 -1.18 8.31 6.69
CA ILE A 61 -1.85 7.45 5.69
C ILE A 61 -2.00 8.21 4.37
N LEU A 62 -2.37 9.49 4.42
CA LEU A 62 -2.45 10.33 3.22
C LEU A 62 -1.10 10.36 2.48
N ARG A 63 0.01 10.49 3.21
CA ARG A 63 1.34 10.49 2.61
C ARG A 63 1.70 9.12 2.02
N ALA A 64 1.30 8.02 2.67
CA ALA A 64 1.47 6.67 2.11
C ALA A 64 0.72 6.52 0.78
N ILE A 65 -0.55 6.96 0.72
CA ILE A 65 -1.36 6.92 -0.51
C ILE A 65 -0.69 7.72 -1.63
N GLU A 66 -0.23 8.95 -1.35
CA GLU A 66 0.50 9.78 -2.32
C GLU A 66 1.77 9.10 -2.84
N VAL A 67 2.53 8.43 -1.96
CA VAL A 67 3.78 7.76 -2.34
C VAL A 67 3.47 6.55 -3.20
N CYS A 68 2.53 5.69 -2.82
CA CYS A 68 2.09 4.57 -3.67
C CYS A 68 1.61 5.06 -5.04
N TYR A 69 0.75 6.09 -5.08
CA TYR A 69 0.26 6.68 -6.32
C TYR A 69 1.41 7.15 -7.22
N LYS A 70 2.40 7.86 -6.65
CA LYS A 70 3.60 8.29 -7.38
C LYS A 70 4.40 7.10 -7.90
N ILE A 71 4.53 6.02 -7.13
CA ILE A 71 5.24 4.81 -7.57
C ILE A 71 4.51 4.16 -8.75
N PHE A 72 3.18 4.00 -8.70
CA PHE A 72 2.40 3.46 -9.81
C PHE A 72 2.64 4.25 -11.11
N HIS A 73 2.61 5.59 -11.04
CA HIS A 73 2.80 6.42 -12.22
C HIS A 73 4.27 6.55 -12.67
N LEU A 74 5.22 6.66 -11.74
CA LEU A 74 6.64 6.81 -12.06
C LEU A 74 7.20 5.56 -12.76
N PHE A 75 6.77 4.38 -12.31
CA PHE A 75 7.22 3.10 -12.86
C PHE A 75 6.25 2.48 -13.87
N ASN A 76 5.16 3.19 -14.23
CA ASN A 76 4.11 2.73 -15.15
C ASN A 76 3.57 1.34 -14.80
N LEU A 77 3.23 1.14 -13.52
CA LEU A 77 2.73 -0.12 -12.97
C LEU A 77 1.20 -0.20 -13.07
N GLU A 78 0.68 -1.41 -13.20
CA GLU A 78 -0.76 -1.66 -13.14
C GLU A 78 -1.25 -1.69 -11.69
N TYR A 79 -2.45 -1.15 -11.46
CA TYR A 79 -3.07 -1.27 -10.14
C TYR A 79 -3.42 -2.74 -9.84
N PRO A 80 -3.28 -3.18 -8.59
CA PRO A 80 -3.68 -4.52 -8.20
C PRO A 80 -5.17 -4.75 -8.46
N CYS A 81 -5.52 -5.88 -9.08
CA CYS A 81 -6.89 -6.20 -9.49
C CYS A 81 -7.90 -6.04 -8.33
N GLN A 82 -7.53 -6.47 -7.13
CA GLN A 82 -8.37 -6.49 -5.94
C GLN A 82 -8.67 -5.09 -5.36
N SER A 83 -7.86 -4.08 -5.68
CA SER A 83 -8.05 -2.69 -5.22
C SER A 83 -8.01 -1.66 -6.35
N SER A 84 -8.12 -2.10 -7.60
CA SER A 84 -8.15 -1.26 -8.80
C SER A 84 -9.15 -0.10 -8.70
N ILE A 85 -10.37 -0.37 -8.23
CA ILE A 85 -11.42 0.66 -8.04
C ILE A 85 -11.00 1.73 -7.01
N VAL A 86 -10.30 1.33 -5.94
CA VAL A 86 -9.84 2.26 -4.90
C VAL A 86 -8.76 3.17 -5.48
N TRP A 87 -7.81 2.60 -6.23
CA TRP A 87 -6.76 3.38 -6.89
C TRP A 87 -7.30 4.31 -7.98
N LEU A 88 -8.31 3.88 -8.74
CA LEU A 88 -9.00 4.75 -9.70
C LEU A 88 -9.70 5.92 -9.01
N PHE A 89 -10.32 5.70 -7.84
CA PHE A 89 -10.89 6.78 -7.05
C PHE A 89 -9.82 7.75 -6.53
N VAL A 90 -8.71 7.23 -5.99
CA VAL A 90 -7.55 8.04 -5.57
C VAL A 90 -7.03 8.87 -6.75
N GLN A 91 -6.88 8.26 -7.92
CA GLN A 91 -6.51 8.94 -9.14
C GLN A 91 -7.48 10.10 -9.41
N LEU A 92 -8.78 9.86 -9.51
CA LEU A 92 -9.79 10.90 -9.75
C LEU A 92 -9.69 12.08 -8.76
N LEU A 93 -9.42 11.83 -7.48
CA LEU A 93 -9.22 12.89 -6.49
C LEU A 93 -8.00 13.77 -6.81
N PHE A 94 -6.87 13.18 -7.19
CA PHE A 94 -5.67 13.93 -7.59
C PHE A 94 -5.92 14.77 -8.85
N TRP A 95 -6.59 14.22 -9.86
CA TRP A 95 -6.92 14.96 -11.09
C TRP A 95 -7.90 16.11 -10.82
N CYS A 96 -8.90 15.89 -9.97
CA CYS A 96 -9.90 16.91 -9.63
C CYS A 96 -9.26 18.07 -8.83
N ASN A 97 -8.31 17.80 -7.93
CA ASN A 97 -7.62 18.83 -7.15
C ASN A 97 -6.76 19.77 -8.02
N ILE A 98 -6.29 19.32 -9.19
CA ILE A 98 -5.51 20.13 -10.13
C ILE A 98 -6.41 21.01 -11.01
N SER A 99 -7.72 20.75 -11.06
CA SER A 99 -8.67 21.44 -11.94
C SER A 99 -9.51 22.52 -11.23
N ILE A 100 -9.21 22.79 -9.95
CA ILE A 100 -9.84 23.83 -9.11
C ILE A 100 -8.81 24.94 -8.87
#